data_AF-A0A924MTS0-F1
#
_entry.id   AF-A0A924MTS0-F1
#
_cell.length_a   1.000
_cell.length_b   1.000
_cell.length_c   1.000
_cell.angle_alpha   90.00
_cell.angle_beta   90.00
_cell.angle_gamma   90.00
#
_symmetry.space_group_name_H-M   'P 1'
#
loop_
_entity.id
_entity.type
_entity.pdbx_description
1 polymer ?
#
loop_
_entity_poly.entity_id
_entity_poly.type
_entity_poly.pdbx_seq_one_letter_code
_entity_poly.pdbx_strand_id
1 'polypeptide(L)'
;MTTPFTNIVHYPTNTDAELDRLQQLAEQLSGFDERVSLEWLDGAMTALAAGPRAKTVIEWRDALLGDAWGRAFADPQADREATAVLQARWTVLLKQLDPELLMDAVDELRLAPVMLEWTDEDTQRLVAEGTIAPGSEAEEIPLTGEIWAHGFMDVVEAFPDDWKEPDESAEEGLADAYDEVLARIAMLTLHDPEELAKTLEEMYPGEKLERDDLIQEALYAAQDLRCYWVQNAAKPVTRVVGSVPGRNDPCHCGSGKKFKKCHGA
;
A
#
# COMPACT_ATOMS: atom_id res chain seq x y z
N MET A 1 -2.28 -14.78 -21.92
CA MET A 1 -2.55 -13.34 -22.14
C MET A 1 -3.70 -13.02 -21.23
N THR A 2 -3.39 -12.60 -20.01
CA THR A 2 -4.36 -12.27 -18.97
C THR A 2 -4.89 -10.87 -19.28
N THR A 3 -6.21 -10.70 -19.29
CA THR A 3 -6.84 -9.43 -19.67
C THR A 3 -7.20 -8.69 -18.38
N PRO A 4 -6.69 -7.47 -18.14
CA PRO A 4 -7.01 -6.74 -16.91
C PRO A 4 -8.49 -6.35 -16.85
N PHE A 5 -9.07 -6.40 -15.66
CA PHE A 5 -10.44 -5.96 -15.39
C PHE A 5 -10.57 -4.47 -15.74
N THR A 6 -11.27 -4.15 -16.83
CA THR A 6 -11.35 -2.77 -17.33
C THR A 6 -12.80 -2.31 -17.36
N ASN A 7 -13.31 -1.79 -16.25
CA ASN A 7 -14.43 -0.86 -16.28
C ASN A 7 -13.91 0.55 -16.55
N ILE A 8 -14.67 1.35 -17.31
CA ILE A 8 -14.24 2.66 -17.82
C ILE A 8 -13.91 3.62 -16.66
N VAL A 9 -12.62 3.90 -16.45
CA VAL A 9 -12.12 4.76 -15.36
C VAL A 9 -11.83 6.18 -15.90
N HIS A 10 -12.38 7.23 -15.28
CA HIS A 10 -12.08 8.64 -15.61
C HIS A 10 -10.72 9.13 -15.08
N TYR A 11 -9.88 8.22 -14.57
CA TYR A 11 -8.65 8.51 -13.84
C TYR A 11 -7.43 7.97 -14.59
N PRO A 12 -6.24 8.53 -14.35
CA PRO A 12 -5.02 8.08 -15.02
C PRO A 12 -4.76 6.60 -14.73
N THR A 13 -4.41 5.85 -15.77
CA THR A 13 -3.95 4.46 -15.70
C THR A 13 -2.57 4.35 -16.35
N ASN A 14 -1.83 3.31 -16.01
CA ASN A 14 -0.62 2.96 -16.74
C ASN A 14 -0.98 2.40 -18.12
N THR A 15 -0.11 2.63 -19.09
CA THR A 15 -0.25 1.97 -20.41
C THR A 15 0.09 0.49 -20.31
N ASP A 16 -0.42 -0.33 -21.23
CA ASP A 16 -0.07 -1.76 -21.31
C ASP A 16 1.45 -1.98 -21.34
N ALA A 17 2.18 -1.16 -22.10
CA ALA A 17 3.64 -1.23 -22.18
C ALA A 17 4.36 -0.87 -20.87
N GLU A 18 3.75 -0.08 -19.99
CA GLU A 18 4.28 0.19 -18.66
C GLU A 18 3.99 -0.96 -17.70
N LEU A 19 2.80 -1.57 -17.78
CA LEU A 19 2.44 -2.75 -17.00
C LEU A 19 3.29 -3.97 -17.41
N ASP A 20 3.56 -4.16 -18.69
CA ASP A 20 4.46 -5.21 -19.20
C ASP A 20 5.88 -5.07 -18.64
N ARG A 21 6.37 -3.83 -18.49
CA ARG A 21 7.68 -3.57 -17.86
C ARG A 21 7.65 -3.84 -16.37
N LEU A 22 6.53 -3.53 -15.69
CA LEU A 22 6.37 -3.84 -14.27
C LEU A 22 6.31 -5.35 -14.03
N GLN A 23 5.61 -6.10 -14.90
CA GLN A 23 5.60 -7.57 -14.90
C GLN A 23 7.02 -8.13 -15.05
N GLN A 24 7.78 -7.66 -16.05
CA GLN A 24 9.16 -8.10 -16.26
C GLN A 24 10.06 -7.80 -15.06
N LEU A 25 9.88 -6.63 -14.42
CA LEU A 25 10.60 -6.28 -13.21
C LEU A 25 10.26 -7.24 -12.06
N ALA A 26 8.98 -7.57 -11.87
CA ALA A 26 8.54 -8.52 -10.85
C ALA A 26 9.12 -9.92 -11.09
N GLU A 27 9.14 -10.39 -12.34
CA GLU A 27 9.75 -11.68 -12.74
C GLU A 27 11.26 -11.73 -12.47
N GLN A 28 11.97 -10.61 -12.66
CA GLN A 28 13.40 -10.55 -12.36
C GLN A 28 13.66 -10.61 -10.84
N LEU A 29 12.79 -9.98 -10.04
CA LEU A 29 12.88 -10.01 -8.59
C LEU A 29 12.46 -11.35 -7.99
N SER A 30 11.49 -12.05 -8.60
CA SER A 30 10.99 -13.33 -8.10
C SER A 30 12.04 -14.44 -8.06
N GLY A 31 13.08 -14.33 -8.89
CA GLY A 31 14.26 -15.21 -8.82
C GLY A 31 15.10 -15.06 -7.53
N PHE A 32 14.84 -14.02 -6.73
CA PHE A 32 15.54 -13.74 -5.48
C PHE A 32 14.62 -13.60 -4.26
N ASP A 33 13.34 -13.27 -4.47
CA ASP A 33 12.29 -13.23 -3.45
C ASP A 33 10.98 -13.78 -4.02
N GLU A 34 10.61 -14.99 -3.61
CA GLU A 34 9.45 -15.73 -4.17
C GLU A 34 8.10 -15.06 -3.93
N ARG A 35 8.02 -14.12 -2.98
CA ARG A 35 6.80 -13.34 -2.71
C ARG A 35 6.50 -12.35 -3.82
N VAL A 36 7.53 -11.90 -4.56
CA VAL A 36 7.39 -10.81 -5.52
C VAL A 36 6.73 -11.31 -6.80
N SER A 37 5.51 -10.84 -7.03
CA SER A 37 4.78 -10.93 -8.28
C SER A 37 4.27 -9.54 -8.70
N LEU A 38 3.70 -9.42 -9.90
CA LEU A 38 3.08 -8.17 -10.34
C LEU A 38 1.97 -7.72 -9.38
N GLU A 39 1.09 -8.64 -8.97
CA GLU A 39 -0.04 -8.36 -8.08
C GLU A 39 0.44 -7.98 -6.68
N TRP A 40 1.41 -8.73 -6.14
CA TRP A 40 1.98 -8.43 -4.81
C TRP A 40 2.63 -7.04 -4.82
N LEU A 41 3.41 -6.73 -5.86
CA LEU A 41 4.07 -5.44 -5.98
C LEU A 41 3.06 -4.29 -6.10
N ASP A 42 1.97 -4.50 -6.85
CA ASP A 42 0.90 -3.51 -6.96
C ASP A 42 0.16 -3.26 -5.65
N GLY A 43 -0.15 -4.32 -4.90
CA GLY A 43 -0.76 -4.26 -3.58
C GLY A 43 0.13 -3.54 -2.57
N ALA A 44 1.41 -3.88 -2.53
CA ALA A 44 2.41 -3.22 -1.69
C ALA A 44 2.52 -1.72 -2.02
N MET A 45 2.61 -1.38 -3.30
CA MET A 45 2.64 0.02 -3.73
C MET A 45 1.32 0.74 -3.41
N THR A 46 0.19 0.06 -3.44
CA THR A 46 -1.10 0.65 -3.06
C THR A 46 -1.14 0.96 -1.56
N ALA A 47 -0.72 0.02 -0.69
CA ALA A 47 -0.60 0.26 0.75
C ALA A 47 0.31 1.44 1.05
N LEU A 48 1.49 1.48 0.44
CA LEU A 48 2.45 2.59 0.62
C LEU A 48 1.88 3.94 0.20
N ALA A 49 1.07 3.98 -0.87
CA ALA A 49 0.44 5.21 -1.36
C ALA A 49 -0.75 5.63 -0.49
N ALA A 50 -1.50 4.66 0.04
CA ALA A 50 -2.61 4.90 0.96
C ALA A 50 -2.12 5.30 2.36
N GLY A 51 -0.94 4.84 2.76
CA GLY A 51 -0.41 4.95 4.12
C GLY A 51 -0.16 6.37 4.64
N PRO A 52 0.15 6.49 5.94
CA PRO A 52 0.17 7.77 6.64
C PRO A 52 1.33 8.69 6.27
N ARG A 53 2.44 8.09 5.83
CA ARG A 53 3.68 8.80 5.54
C ARG A 53 4.04 8.69 4.07
N ALA A 54 4.19 9.84 3.43
CA ALA A 54 4.75 9.91 2.09
C ALA A 54 6.19 9.36 2.09
N LYS A 55 6.44 8.35 1.26
CA LYS A 55 7.75 7.73 1.04
C LYS A 55 8.19 7.95 -0.40
N THR A 56 9.50 7.95 -0.61
CA THR A 56 10.07 7.91 -1.96
C THR A 56 10.16 6.46 -2.45
N VAL A 57 10.21 6.26 -3.77
CA VAL A 57 10.41 4.92 -4.36
C VAL A 57 11.64 4.24 -3.79
N ILE A 58 12.77 4.94 -3.71
CA ILE A 58 14.02 4.39 -3.17
C ILE A 58 13.86 3.93 -1.73
N GLU A 59 13.20 4.74 -0.89
CA GLU A 59 13.04 4.45 0.53
C GLU A 59 12.26 3.15 0.78
N TRP A 60 11.07 3.01 0.18
CA TRP A 60 10.27 1.81 0.42
C TRP A 60 10.82 0.59 -0.33
N ARG A 61 11.41 0.80 -1.52
CA ARG A 61 12.06 -0.27 -2.30
C ARG A 61 13.20 -0.89 -1.52
N ASP A 62 14.06 -0.07 -0.92
CA ASP A 62 15.20 -0.57 -0.15
C ASP A 62 14.74 -1.32 1.10
N ALA A 63 13.63 -0.89 1.71
CA ALA A 63 13.05 -1.54 2.88
C ALA A 63 12.39 -2.89 2.56
N LEU A 64 11.62 -2.99 1.46
CA LEU A 64 10.86 -4.19 1.12
C LEU A 64 11.63 -5.18 0.24
N LEU A 65 12.46 -4.65 -0.67
CA LEU A 65 13.09 -5.42 -1.75
C LEU A 65 14.62 -5.39 -1.70
N GLY A 66 15.25 -4.78 -0.69
CA GLY A 66 16.67 -4.42 -0.71
C GLY A 66 17.65 -5.53 -1.11
N ASP A 67 17.49 -6.75 -0.57
CA ASP A 67 18.34 -7.89 -0.94
C ASP A 67 18.08 -8.36 -2.38
N ALA A 68 16.82 -8.64 -2.72
CA ALA A 68 16.42 -9.05 -4.07
C ALA A 68 16.80 -8.02 -5.12
N TRP A 69 16.58 -6.74 -4.83
CA TRP A 69 16.92 -5.60 -5.67
C TRP A 69 18.42 -5.50 -5.91
N GLY A 70 19.23 -5.56 -4.86
CA GLY A 70 20.68 -5.51 -4.96
C GLY A 70 21.27 -6.65 -5.78
N ARG A 71 20.62 -7.83 -5.76
CA ARG A 71 21.01 -9.01 -6.55
C ARG A 71 20.54 -8.94 -7.99
N ALA A 72 19.32 -8.46 -8.25
CA ALA A 72 18.75 -8.33 -9.58
C ALA A 72 19.36 -7.16 -10.39
N PHE A 73 19.65 -6.04 -9.73
CA PHE A 73 19.98 -4.76 -10.36
C PHE A 73 21.30 -4.17 -9.84
N ALA A 74 22.36 -4.97 -9.82
CA ALA A 74 23.67 -4.56 -9.29
C ALA A 74 24.39 -3.47 -10.12
N ASP A 75 24.06 -3.34 -11.41
CA ASP A 75 24.61 -2.29 -12.27
C ASP A 75 23.85 -0.96 -12.10
N PRO A 76 24.54 0.20 -12.03
CA PRO A 76 23.87 1.49 -11.82
C PRO A 76 22.89 1.91 -12.92
N GLN A 77 23.04 1.45 -14.16
CA GLN A 77 22.06 1.74 -15.21
C GLN A 77 20.82 0.86 -15.02
N ALA A 78 20.99 -0.43 -14.74
CA ALA A 78 19.89 -1.34 -14.44
C ALA A 78 19.08 -0.88 -13.22
N ASP A 79 19.73 -0.44 -12.14
CA ASP A 79 19.07 0.13 -10.95
C ASP A 79 18.21 1.36 -11.31
N ARG A 80 18.75 2.29 -12.12
CA ARG A 80 18.01 3.48 -12.56
C ARG A 80 16.80 3.13 -13.42
N GLU A 81 16.96 2.21 -14.36
CA GLU A 81 15.89 1.77 -15.26
C GLU A 81 14.78 1.05 -14.48
N ALA A 82 15.13 0.11 -13.61
CA ALA A 82 14.17 -0.59 -12.77
C ALA A 82 13.45 0.38 -11.81
N THR A 83 14.18 1.34 -11.21
CA THR A 83 13.56 2.38 -10.36
C THR A 83 12.57 3.23 -11.14
N ALA A 84 12.86 3.55 -12.42
CA ALA A 84 11.95 4.30 -13.27
C ALA A 84 10.65 3.52 -13.57
N VAL A 85 10.72 2.18 -13.68
CA VAL A 85 9.54 1.32 -13.83
C VAL A 85 8.64 1.40 -12.59
N LEU A 86 9.21 1.22 -11.39
CA LEU A 86 8.45 1.41 -10.14
C LEU A 86 7.86 2.82 -10.05
N GLN A 87 8.64 3.85 -10.40
CA GLN A 87 8.20 5.24 -10.37
C GLN A 87 7.00 5.49 -11.30
N ALA A 88 6.93 4.86 -12.47
CA ALA A 88 5.84 5.02 -13.41
C ALA A 88 4.50 4.51 -12.83
N ARG A 89 4.49 3.32 -12.19
CA ARG A 89 3.30 2.81 -11.50
C ARG A 89 2.97 3.63 -10.26
N TRP A 90 3.97 3.96 -9.47
CA TRP A 90 3.84 4.76 -8.24
C TRP A 90 3.16 6.11 -8.50
N THR A 91 3.55 6.81 -9.56
CA THR A 91 2.95 8.09 -9.94
C THR A 91 1.47 7.98 -10.30
N VAL A 92 1.04 6.85 -10.86
CA VAL A 92 -0.39 6.61 -11.16
C VAL A 92 -1.16 6.36 -9.88
N LEU A 93 -0.68 5.47 -9.00
CA LEU A 93 -1.32 5.17 -7.72
C LEU A 93 -1.48 6.42 -6.84
N LEU A 94 -0.45 7.27 -6.76
CA LEU A 94 -0.52 8.54 -6.02
C LEU A 94 -1.60 9.50 -6.55
N LYS A 95 -1.91 9.46 -7.86
CA LYS A 95 -2.99 10.27 -8.45
C LYS A 95 -4.36 9.66 -8.20
N GLN A 96 -4.47 8.33 -8.22
CA GLN A 96 -5.71 7.62 -7.91
C GLN A 96 -6.09 7.79 -6.43
N LEU A 97 -5.08 7.86 -5.55
CA LEU A 97 -5.20 8.09 -4.10
C LEU A 97 -4.97 9.55 -3.69
N ASP A 98 -5.27 10.50 -4.58
CA ASP A 98 -5.26 11.91 -4.23
C ASP A 98 -6.38 12.22 -3.23
N PRO A 99 -6.06 12.69 -2.01
CA PRO A 99 -7.04 12.81 -0.95
C PRO A 99 -8.08 13.91 -1.19
N GLU A 100 -7.71 15.00 -1.87
CA GLU A 100 -8.67 16.08 -2.17
C GLU A 100 -9.74 15.54 -3.09
N LEU A 101 -9.31 14.87 -4.16
CA LEU A 101 -10.24 14.26 -5.07
C LEU A 101 -11.09 13.21 -4.35
N LEU A 102 -10.49 12.34 -3.51
CA LEU A 102 -11.23 11.24 -2.86
C LEU A 102 -12.32 11.77 -1.92
N MET A 103 -12.03 12.84 -1.18
CA MET A 103 -13.00 13.50 -0.31
C MET A 103 -14.11 14.22 -1.10
N ASP A 104 -13.83 14.70 -2.31
CA ASP A 104 -14.82 15.34 -3.18
C ASP A 104 -15.84 14.35 -3.78
N ALA A 105 -15.48 13.07 -3.90
CA ALA A 105 -16.33 12.02 -4.49
C ALA A 105 -16.10 10.66 -3.79
N VAL A 106 -16.60 10.54 -2.55
CA VAL A 106 -16.39 9.37 -1.70
C VAL A 106 -16.98 8.07 -2.26
N ASP A 107 -18.08 8.16 -3.02
CA ASP A 107 -18.77 7.00 -3.62
C ASP A 107 -18.14 6.55 -4.95
N GLU A 108 -17.02 7.16 -5.36
CA GLU A 108 -16.37 6.86 -6.64
C GLU A 108 -15.10 6.03 -6.45
N LEU A 109 -15.11 4.83 -7.02
CA LEU A 109 -13.92 3.99 -7.05
C LEU A 109 -12.95 4.47 -8.14
N ARG A 110 -11.72 4.78 -7.75
CA ARG A 110 -10.67 5.31 -8.62
C ARG A 110 -9.44 4.45 -8.76
N LEU A 111 -9.21 3.60 -7.77
CA LEU A 111 -8.14 2.62 -7.83
C LEU A 111 -8.38 1.70 -9.01
N ALA A 112 -7.36 1.59 -9.86
CA ALA A 112 -7.28 0.57 -10.89
C ALA A 112 -6.19 -0.41 -10.47
N PRO A 113 -6.51 -1.44 -9.66
CA PRO A 113 -5.53 -2.40 -9.18
C PRO A 113 -5.04 -3.28 -10.33
N VAL A 114 -3.85 -3.85 -10.14
CA VAL A 114 -3.34 -4.90 -11.03
C VAL A 114 -3.52 -6.23 -10.33
N MET A 115 -4.60 -6.93 -10.69
CA MET A 115 -4.95 -8.27 -10.23
C MET A 115 -5.07 -9.19 -11.45
N LEU A 116 -4.67 -10.45 -11.31
CA LEU A 116 -4.75 -11.45 -12.35
C LEU A 116 -5.92 -12.39 -12.08
N GLU A 117 -6.71 -12.66 -13.11
CA GLU A 117 -7.72 -13.70 -13.07
C GLU A 117 -7.10 -15.03 -13.52
N TRP A 118 -7.32 -16.07 -12.73
CA TRP A 118 -6.97 -17.43 -13.10
C TRP A 118 -8.14 -18.06 -13.85
N THR A 119 -7.95 -18.27 -15.15
CA THR A 119 -8.98 -18.90 -15.98
C THR A 119 -8.96 -20.42 -15.84
N ASP A 120 -10.09 -21.07 -16.14
CA ASP A 120 -10.15 -22.54 -16.25
C ASP A 120 -9.09 -23.09 -17.22
N GLU A 121 -8.73 -22.33 -18.25
CA GLU A 121 -7.68 -22.70 -19.21
C GLU A 121 -6.29 -22.66 -18.59
N ASP A 122 -5.99 -21.65 -17.75
CA ASP A 122 -4.73 -21.57 -17.01
C ASP A 122 -4.59 -22.72 -16.03
N THR A 123 -5.65 -23.03 -15.29
CA THR A 123 -5.73 -24.18 -14.39
C THR A 123 -5.44 -25.48 -15.13
N GLN A 124 -6.13 -25.73 -16.24
CA GLN A 124 -5.92 -26.93 -17.05
C GLN A 124 -4.48 -27.04 -17.60
N ARG A 125 -3.88 -25.91 -17.98
CA ARG A 125 -2.49 -25.85 -18.44
C ARG A 125 -1.51 -26.21 -17.33
N LEU A 126 -1.66 -25.65 -16.13
CA LEU A 126 -0.79 -25.94 -14.99
C LEU A 126 -0.86 -27.40 -14.55
N VAL A 127 -2.05 -27.98 -14.57
CA VAL A 127 -2.26 -29.43 -14.31
C VAL A 127 -1.59 -30.28 -15.41
N ALA A 128 -1.73 -29.88 -16.68
CA ALA A 128 -1.12 -30.61 -17.81
C ALA A 128 0.42 -30.54 -17.80
N GLU A 129 0.98 -29.42 -17.32
CA GLU A 129 2.43 -29.22 -17.15
C GLU A 129 2.98 -29.95 -15.90
N GLY A 130 2.11 -30.44 -15.02
CA GLY A 130 2.47 -31.10 -13.77
C GLY A 130 2.94 -30.14 -12.68
N THR A 131 2.62 -28.85 -12.81
CA THR A 131 2.93 -27.81 -11.83
C THR A 131 2.00 -27.90 -10.62
N ILE A 132 0.73 -28.27 -10.85
CA ILE A 132 -0.30 -28.47 -9.82
C ILE A 132 -0.83 -29.90 -9.94
N ALA A 133 -1.11 -30.56 -8.81
CA ALA A 133 -1.69 -31.89 -8.82
C ALA A 133 -3.19 -31.86 -9.22
N PRO A 134 -3.68 -32.81 -10.04
CA PRO A 134 -5.11 -32.88 -10.35
C PRO A 134 -5.94 -33.04 -9.07
N GLY A 135 -6.90 -32.15 -8.85
CA GLY A 135 -7.78 -32.14 -7.68
C GLY A 135 -7.31 -31.28 -6.49
N SER A 136 -6.14 -30.62 -6.56
CA SER A 136 -5.68 -29.63 -5.57
C SER A 136 -5.74 -28.18 -6.07
N GLU A 137 -6.40 -27.94 -7.20
CA GLU A 137 -6.42 -26.63 -7.87
C GLU A 137 -7.00 -25.54 -6.97
N ALA A 138 -8.05 -25.88 -6.21
CA ALA A 138 -8.72 -24.95 -5.29
C ALA A 138 -7.91 -24.63 -4.02
N GLU A 139 -6.77 -25.30 -3.78
CA GLU A 139 -5.85 -25.01 -2.67
C GLU A 139 -4.54 -24.38 -3.16
N GLU A 140 -4.12 -24.69 -4.40
CA GLU A 140 -2.83 -24.26 -4.95
C GLU A 140 -2.93 -23.04 -5.88
N ILE A 141 -4.13 -22.69 -6.35
CA ILE A 141 -4.35 -21.52 -7.22
C ILE A 141 -4.93 -20.37 -6.39
N PRO A 142 -4.22 -19.24 -6.26
CA PRO A 142 -4.72 -18.08 -5.53
C PRO A 142 -6.02 -17.54 -6.10
N LEU A 143 -6.90 -17.04 -5.24
CA LEU A 143 -8.10 -16.33 -5.67
C LEU A 143 -7.75 -14.96 -6.25
N THR A 144 -8.53 -14.45 -7.19
CA THR A 144 -8.32 -13.11 -7.78
C THR A 144 -8.20 -12.06 -6.68
N GLY A 145 -7.12 -11.28 -6.67
CA GLY A 145 -6.87 -10.24 -5.66
C GLY A 145 -6.29 -10.71 -4.33
N GLU A 146 -6.12 -12.02 -4.12
CA GLU A 146 -5.49 -12.59 -2.92
C GLU A 146 -4.03 -12.14 -2.79
N ILE A 147 -3.25 -12.33 -3.86
CA ILE A 147 -1.83 -11.96 -3.91
C ILE A 147 -1.65 -10.44 -3.76
N TRP A 148 -2.55 -9.66 -4.34
CA TRP A 148 -2.58 -8.20 -4.17
C TRP A 148 -2.79 -7.81 -2.71
N ALA A 149 -3.75 -8.44 -2.03
CA ALA A 149 -4.01 -8.18 -0.63
C ALA A 149 -2.83 -8.60 0.26
N HIS A 150 -2.15 -9.72 -0.04
CA HIS A 150 -0.90 -10.08 0.64
C HIS A 150 0.18 -9.01 0.50
N GLY A 151 0.38 -8.47 -0.70
CA GLY A 151 1.31 -7.36 -0.91
C GLY A 151 0.95 -6.13 -0.08
N PHE A 152 -0.34 -5.83 0.04
CA PHE A 152 -0.82 -4.74 0.90
C PHE A 152 -0.48 -5.00 2.38
N MET A 153 -0.85 -6.18 2.89
CA MET A 153 -0.67 -6.53 4.30
C MET A 153 0.80 -6.64 4.69
N ASP A 154 1.67 -7.16 3.81
CA ASP A 154 3.12 -7.20 4.03
C ASP A 154 3.71 -5.79 4.28
N VAL A 155 3.14 -4.75 3.68
CA VAL A 155 3.57 -3.35 3.94
C VAL A 155 3.11 -2.88 5.31
N VAL A 156 1.87 -3.19 5.71
CA VAL A 156 1.36 -2.85 7.05
C VAL A 156 2.28 -3.47 8.11
N GLU A 157 2.66 -4.74 7.92
CA GLU A 157 3.58 -5.46 8.79
C GLU A 157 5.02 -4.95 8.74
N ALA A 158 5.53 -4.56 7.56
CA ALA A 158 6.89 -4.08 7.40
C ALA A 158 7.13 -2.68 7.98
N PHE A 159 6.08 -1.87 8.15
CA PHE A 159 6.17 -0.50 8.68
C PHE A 159 5.29 -0.28 9.92
N PRO A 160 5.44 -1.08 10.99
CA PRO A 160 4.55 -1.01 12.16
C PRO A 160 4.66 0.33 12.90
N ASP A 161 5.77 1.05 12.71
CA ASP A 161 5.94 2.39 13.27
C ASP A 161 5.10 3.46 12.56
N ASP A 162 4.83 3.26 11.26
CA ASP A 162 3.98 4.14 10.46
C ASP A 162 2.50 3.73 10.61
N TRP A 163 2.19 2.43 10.62
CA TRP A 163 0.82 1.87 10.67
C TRP A 163 0.32 1.62 12.10
N LYS A 164 0.35 2.65 12.94
CA LYS A 164 -0.11 2.53 14.34
C LYS A 164 -1.62 2.66 14.42
N GLU A 165 -2.22 1.72 15.13
CA GLU A 165 -3.61 1.82 15.59
C GLU A 165 -3.80 3.11 16.42
N PRO A 166 -5.00 3.73 16.36
CA PRO A 166 -5.41 4.78 17.29
C PRO A 166 -5.16 4.38 18.74
N ASP A 167 -4.55 5.27 19.52
CA ASP A 167 -4.42 5.04 20.96
C ASP A 167 -5.74 5.33 21.71
N GLU A 168 -5.80 4.95 22.99
CA GLU A 168 -6.98 5.15 23.86
C GLU A 168 -7.40 6.62 24.03
N SER A 169 -6.55 7.59 23.61
CA SER A 169 -6.86 9.02 23.64
C SER A 169 -7.51 9.55 22.36
N ALA A 170 -7.63 8.70 21.33
CA ALA A 170 -8.32 9.00 20.09
C ALA A 170 -9.84 9.17 20.29
N GLU A 171 -10.52 9.62 19.23
CA GLU A 171 -11.99 9.70 19.21
C GLU A 171 -12.62 8.32 19.39
N GLU A 172 -13.73 8.26 20.14
CA GLU A 172 -14.47 7.01 20.38
C GLU A 172 -14.88 6.37 19.04
N GLY A 173 -14.59 5.08 18.86
CA GLY A 173 -14.87 4.32 17.64
C GLY A 173 -13.81 4.46 16.53
N LEU A 174 -12.78 5.29 16.69
CA LEU A 174 -11.75 5.46 15.66
C LEU A 174 -10.89 4.19 15.47
N ALA A 175 -10.58 3.49 16.56
CA ALA A 175 -9.87 2.20 16.51
C ALA A 175 -10.70 1.15 15.77
N ASP A 176 -11.98 1.00 16.11
CA ASP A 176 -12.88 0.06 15.45
C ASP A 176 -13.00 0.36 13.93
N ALA A 177 -13.11 1.63 13.56
CA ALA A 177 -13.15 2.04 12.14
C ALA A 177 -11.84 1.74 11.41
N TYR A 178 -10.69 1.91 12.06
CA TYR A 178 -9.39 1.56 11.50
C TYR A 178 -9.27 0.04 11.26
N ASP A 179 -9.67 -0.75 12.24
CA ASP A 179 -9.65 -2.22 12.17
C ASP A 179 -10.60 -2.73 11.09
N GLU A 180 -11.80 -2.16 10.99
CA GLU A 180 -12.79 -2.51 9.97
C GLU A 180 -12.26 -2.24 8.55
N VAL A 181 -11.60 -1.09 8.34
CA VAL A 181 -10.97 -0.74 7.05
C VAL A 181 -9.89 -1.76 6.69
N LEU A 182 -8.99 -2.11 7.61
CA LEU A 182 -7.96 -3.12 7.33
C LEU A 182 -8.56 -4.52 7.12
N ALA A 183 -9.57 -4.89 7.89
CA ALA A 183 -10.24 -6.19 7.78
C ALA A 183 -10.85 -6.37 6.37
N ARG A 184 -11.44 -5.32 5.77
CA ARG A 184 -11.98 -5.39 4.41
C ARG A 184 -10.94 -5.74 3.35
N ILE A 185 -9.69 -5.31 3.53
CA ILE A 185 -8.57 -5.67 2.65
C ILE A 185 -8.11 -7.10 2.97
N ALA A 186 -7.95 -7.43 4.25
CA ALA A 186 -7.49 -8.73 4.72
C ALA A 186 -8.44 -9.88 4.36
N MET A 187 -9.75 -9.63 4.20
CA MET A 187 -10.70 -10.67 3.73
C MET A 187 -10.27 -11.29 2.40
N LEU A 188 -9.58 -10.55 1.52
CA LEU A 188 -9.11 -11.08 0.25
C LEU A 188 -8.01 -12.15 0.41
N THR A 189 -7.32 -12.19 1.56
CA THR A 189 -6.30 -13.20 1.88
C THR A 189 -6.90 -14.48 2.47
N LEU A 190 -8.21 -14.51 2.74
CA LEU A 190 -8.88 -15.69 3.29
C LEU A 190 -9.19 -16.68 2.17
N HIS A 191 -8.34 -17.69 2.07
CA HIS A 191 -8.47 -18.76 1.08
C HIS A 191 -9.46 -19.85 1.54
N ASP A 192 -9.54 -20.11 2.86
CA ASP A 192 -10.47 -21.08 3.43
C ASP A 192 -11.92 -20.54 3.39
N PRO A 193 -12.85 -21.20 2.66
CA PRO A 193 -14.25 -20.77 2.58
C PRO A 193 -14.97 -20.77 3.93
N GLU A 194 -14.61 -21.64 4.88
CA GLU A 194 -15.23 -21.67 6.20
C GLU A 194 -14.81 -20.47 7.04
N GLU A 195 -13.53 -20.10 6.98
CA GLU A 195 -12.99 -18.91 7.64
C GLU A 195 -13.59 -17.64 7.04
N LEU A 196 -13.62 -17.53 5.71
CA LEU A 196 -14.23 -16.40 5.01
C LEU A 196 -15.72 -16.26 5.35
N ALA A 197 -16.49 -17.35 5.34
CA ALA A 197 -17.91 -17.30 5.68
C ALA A 197 -18.16 -16.81 7.12
N LYS A 198 -17.30 -17.18 8.06
CA LYS A 198 -17.37 -16.69 9.44
C LYS A 198 -17.10 -15.19 9.51
N THR A 199 -16.03 -14.72 8.86
CA THR A 199 -15.70 -13.28 8.82
C THR A 199 -16.81 -12.46 8.17
N LEU A 200 -17.43 -12.97 7.10
CA LEU A 200 -18.54 -12.30 6.42
C LEU A 200 -19.78 -12.17 7.30
N GLU A 201 -20.15 -13.20 8.07
CA GLU A 201 -21.28 -13.11 9.00
C GLU A 201 -21.02 -12.08 10.11
N GLU A 202 -19.76 -11.90 10.53
CA GLU A 202 -19.37 -10.91 11.54
C GLU A 202 -19.40 -9.48 10.98
N MET A 203 -18.86 -9.26 9.76
CA MET A 203 -18.73 -7.92 9.16
C MET A 203 -19.97 -7.47 8.39
N TYR A 204 -20.65 -8.38 7.69
CA TYR A 204 -21.79 -8.10 6.81
C TYR A 204 -22.96 -9.06 7.10
N PRO A 205 -23.57 -8.98 8.30
CA PRO A 205 -24.54 -9.96 8.78
C PRO A 205 -25.76 -10.06 7.85
N GLY A 206 -26.00 -11.26 7.32
CA GLY A 206 -27.11 -11.55 6.42
C GLY A 206 -26.92 -11.10 4.97
N GLU A 207 -25.75 -10.55 4.63
CA GLU A 207 -25.39 -10.22 3.25
C GLU A 207 -24.69 -11.39 2.57
N LYS A 208 -24.69 -11.37 1.24
CA LYS A 208 -24.03 -12.38 0.43
C LYS A 208 -23.14 -11.66 -0.58
N LEU A 209 -21.85 -11.65 -0.28
CA LEU A 209 -20.83 -11.01 -1.10
C LEU A 209 -20.12 -12.07 -1.94
N GLU A 210 -20.03 -11.82 -3.24
CA GLU A 210 -19.23 -12.62 -4.16
C GLU A 210 -17.80 -12.03 -4.22
N ARG A 211 -16.86 -12.72 -4.89
CA ARG A 211 -15.45 -12.29 -4.91
C ARG A 211 -15.27 -10.87 -5.47
N ASP A 212 -16.03 -10.50 -6.49
CA ASP A 212 -16.01 -9.14 -7.08
C ASP A 212 -16.49 -8.06 -6.10
N ASP A 213 -17.40 -8.40 -5.19
CA ASP A 213 -17.86 -7.48 -4.14
C ASP A 213 -16.76 -7.31 -3.09
N LEU A 214 -16.10 -8.40 -2.68
CA LEU A 214 -14.95 -8.33 -1.76
C LEU A 214 -13.80 -7.50 -2.33
N ILE A 215 -13.53 -7.64 -3.64
CA ILE A 215 -12.52 -6.82 -4.32
C ILE A 215 -12.93 -5.35 -4.27
N GLN A 216 -14.19 -5.02 -4.56
CA GLN A 216 -14.65 -3.63 -4.44
C GLN A 216 -14.53 -3.10 -3.02
N GLU A 217 -14.93 -3.86 -2.00
CA GLU A 217 -14.80 -3.49 -0.59
C GLU A 217 -13.33 -3.22 -0.21
N ALA A 218 -12.40 -4.07 -0.63
CA ALA A 218 -10.97 -3.87 -0.37
C ALA A 218 -10.42 -2.60 -1.04
N LEU A 219 -10.86 -2.30 -2.27
CA LEU A 219 -10.40 -1.10 -2.96
C LEU A 219 -10.99 0.18 -2.36
N TYR A 220 -12.28 0.17 -1.99
CA TYR A 220 -12.86 1.28 -1.22
C TYR A 220 -12.14 1.46 0.12
N ALA A 221 -11.85 0.37 0.83
CA ALA A 221 -11.10 0.43 2.07
C ALA A 221 -9.71 1.05 1.91
N ALA A 222 -8.98 0.75 0.82
CA ALA A 222 -7.69 1.40 0.55
C ALA A 222 -7.83 2.92 0.31
N GLN A 223 -8.92 3.38 -0.31
CA GLN A 223 -9.23 4.81 -0.45
C GLN A 223 -9.64 5.44 0.89
N ASP A 224 -10.47 4.76 1.66
CA ASP A 224 -10.92 5.20 2.99
C ASP A 224 -9.72 5.36 3.92
N LEU A 225 -8.78 4.43 3.87
CA LEU A 225 -7.56 4.46 4.65
C LEU A 225 -6.70 5.69 4.31
N ARG A 226 -6.61 6.03 3.02
CA ARG A 226 -5.94 7.26 2.57
C ARG A 226 -6.60 8.50 3.16
N CYS A 227 -7.93 8.58 3.11
CA CYS A 227 -8.69 9.69 3.68
C CYS A 227 -8.54 9.77 5.20
N TYR A 228 -8.64 8.62 5.88
CA TYR A 228 -8.45 8.44 7.30
C TYR A 228 -7.10 9.01 7.75
N TRP A 229 -6.00 8.66 7.08
CA TRP A 229 -4.67 9.17 7.44
C TRP A 229 -4.51 10.67 7.23
N VAL A 230 -5.18 11.27 6.25
CA VAL A 230 -5.16 12.73 6.06
C VAL A 230 -5.94 13.43 7.17
N GLN A 231 -7.10 12.91 7.53
CA GLN A 231 -7.97 13.50 8.55
C GLN A 231 -7.38 13.36 9.96
N ASN A 232 -6.66 12.27 10.21
CA ASN A 232 -6.08 11.93 11.52
C ASN A 232 -4.56 12.14 11.58
N ALA A 233 -3.98 12.86 10.61
CA ALA A 233 -2.57 13.15 10.59
C ALA A 233 -2.12 13.81 11.92
N ALA A 234 -1.03 13.31 12.49
CA ALA A 234 -0.49 13.83 13.74
C ALA A 234 -0.30 15.36 13.63
N LYS A 235 -0.93 16.10 14.54
CA LYS A 235 -0.79 17.57 14.57
C LYS A 235 0.70 17.91 14.71
N PRO A 236 1.24 18.84 13.91
CA PRO A 236 2.63 19.24 14.04
C PRO A 236 2.90 19.62 15.48
N VAL A 237 3.86 18.97 16.13
CA VAL A 237 4.26 19.34 17.49
C VAL A 237 4.67 20.79 17.43
N THR A 238 3.90 21.67 18.07
CA THR A 238 4.24 23.08 18.17
C THR A 238 5.58 23.14 18.86
N ARG A 239 6.66 23.37 18.09
CA ARG A 239 7.99 23.52 18.64
C ARG A 239 7.93 24.72 19.57
N VAL A 240 7.91 24.46 20.87
CA VAL A 240 8.07 25.50 21.89
C VAL A 240 9.46 26.04 21.68
N VAL A 241 9.56 27.15 20.95
CA VAL A 241 10.79 27.93 20.90
C VAL A 241 10.98 28.40 22.34
N GLY A 242 11.97 27.82 23.01
CA GLY A 242 12.34 28.27 24.36
C GLY A 242 12.44 29.79 24.36
N SER A 243 12.03 30.42 25.46
CA SER A 243 11.97 31.88 25.56
C SER A 243 13.26 32.49 25.01
N VAL A 244 13.13 33.32 23.97
CA VAL A 244 14.26 34.09 23.45
C VAL A 244 14.78 34.92 24.63
N PRO A 245 16.07 34.85 24.97
CA PRO A 245 16.61 35.60 26.08
C PRO A 245 16.20 37.07 25.97
N GLY A 246 15.59 37.60 27.02
CA GLY A 246 15.17 38.99 27.06
C GLY A 246 16.36 39.90 26.79
N ARG A 247 16.11 41.10 26.25
CA ARG A 247 17.16 42.05 25.84
C ARG A 247 18.24 42.28 26.90
N ASN A 248 17.92 42.15 28.19
CA ASN A 248 18.85 42.33 29.31
C ASN A 248 19.35 41.03 29.97
N ASP A 249 18.89 39.85 29.54
CA ASP A 249 19.26 38.56 30.12
C ASP A 249 20.69 38.15 29.74
N PRO A 250 21.32 37.24 30.49
CA PRO A 250 22.62 36.70 30.12
C PRO A 250 22.61 36.07 28.73
N CYS A 251 23.64 36.35 27.94
CA CYS A 251 23.74 35.80 26.60
C CYS A 251 24.04 34.29 26.65
N HIS A 252 23.34 33.51 25.83
CA HIS A 252 23.47 32.05 25.76
C HIS A 252 24.85 31.55 25.29
N CYS A 253 25.71 32.40 24.71
CA CYS A 253 27.06 32.04 24.27
C CYS A 253 28.09 31.92 25.41
N GLY A 254 27.68 32.11 26.68
CA GLY A 254 28.56 31.98 27.84
C GLY A 254 29.52 33.17 28.05
N SER A 255 29.39 34.25 27.29
CA SER A 255 30.31 35.40 27.37
C SER A 255 30.17 36.27 28.63
N GLY A 256 29.19 35.99 29.50
CA GLY A 256 28.85 36.82 30.67
C GLY A 256 28.24 38.20 30.36
N LYS A 257 27.96 38.52 29.09
CA LYS A 257 27.38 39.81 28.66
C LYS A 257 25.85 39.72 28.58
N LYS A 258 25.14 40.84 28.71
CA LYS A 258 23.70 40.94 28.40
C LYS A 258 23.44 40.65 26.92
N PHE A 259 22.33 39.98 26.59
CA PHE A 259 21.98 39.55 25.22
C PHE A 259 22.11 40.69 24.19
N LYS A 260 21.55 41.87 24.47
CA LYS A 260 21.63 43.08 23.61
C LYS A 260 23.03 43.63 23.30
N LYS A 261 24.05 43.20 24.06
CA LYS A 261 25.45 43.64 23.86
C LYS A 261 26.30 42.54 23.23
N CYS A 262 25.68 41.44 22.80
CA CYS A 262 26.37 40.29 22.25
C CYS A 262 25.66 39.75 21.00
N HIS A 263 24.47 39.16 21.17
CA HIS A 263 23.73 38.50 20.08
C HIS A 263 22.36 39.12 19.80
N GLY A 264 21.90 40.08 20.61
CA GLY A 264 20.75 40.91 20.30
C GLY A 264 21.23 42.18 19.60
N ALA A 265 21.08 42.23 18.27
CA ALA A 265 21.26 43.47 17.52
C ALA A 265 20.28 44.56 18.01
#